data_AF-A0A814UE16-F1
#
_entry.id   AF-A0A814UE16-F1
#
_cell.length_a   1.000
_cell.length_b   1.000
_cell.length_c   1.000
_cell.angle_alpha   90.00
_cell.angle_beta   90.00
_cell.angle_gamma   90.00
#
_symmetry.space_group_name_H-M   'P 1'
#
loop_
_entity.id
_entity.type
_entity.pdbx_description
1 polymer ?
#
loop_
_entity_poly.entity_id
_entity_poly.type
_entity_poly.pdbx_seq_one_letter_code
_entity_poly.pdbx_strand_id
1 'polypeptide(L)'
;MGIVSTPTESRVKPPSESTLLHINGTIKHIGQIKQIYIINLPNRPDRRTSTIALMKTLHFDAFIVPAHTINSPEVASRNHLVRNGHITLVELACWASHMQIWSAIADSKSNDTWSLVFEDDIDLETFTSEVLKSFPHDLWNKPDLIYLGSCGNIPGSMIYEGAYGYRIHQALNPSCTHAYAIRSRTAAKLLRLLSSPRRAVDDEIVLLSNSQKLLVFSIHPPLALQRSISPSNPSDINPVKPTLLFEVRVWISFILQWWRDVEVVDKLKDSALARADFDKAAEWRKKNEHGIWQNENRNNSVCIRC
;
A
#
# COMPACT_ATOMS: atom_id res chain seq x y z
N MET A 1 -31.04 -27.34 3.02
CA MET A 1 -30.01 -26.73 2.15
C MET A 1 -28.67 -26.92 2.84
N GLY A 2 -27.83 -27.81 2.31
CA GLY A 2 -26.50 -28.05 2.86
C GLY A 2 -25.59 -26.86 2.57
N ILE A 3 -24.94 -26.31 3.60
CA ILE A 3 -23.88 -25.32 3.45
C ILE A 3 -22.71 -26.04 2.81
N VAL A 4 -22.51 -25.85 1.50
CA VAL A 4 -21.28 -26.27 0.83
C VAL A 4 -20.16 -25.43 1.44
N SER A 5 -19.35 -26.05 2.29
CA SER A 5 -18.12 -25.45 2.81
C SER A 5 -17.21 -25.16 1.62
N THR A 6 -17.06 -23.88 1.27
CA THR A 6 -16.04 -23.47 0.30
C THR A 6 -14.68 -23.91 0.83
N PRO A 7 -13.83 -24.59 0.03
CA PRO A 7 -12.49 -24.95 0.45
C PRO A 7 -11.75 -23.70 0.95
N THR A 8 -11.16 -23.78 2.13
CA THR A 8 -10.29 -22.72 2.62
C THR A 8 -9.02 -22.72 1.78
N GLU A 9 -8.77 -21.62 1.07
CA GLU A 9 -7.53 -21.42 0.32
C GLU A 9 -6.33 -21.59 1.25
N SER A 10 -5.23 -22.13 0.73
CA SER A 10 -3.99 -22.19 1.49
C SER A 10 -3.54 -20.77 1.86
N ARG A 11 -2.88 -20.61 3.00
CA ARG A 11 -2.35 -19.32 3.43
C ARG A 11 -1.21 -18.89 2.50
N VAL A 12 -1.26 -17.65 1.99
CA VAL A 12 -0.14 -17.02 1.28
C VAL A 12 1.07 -16.93 2.22
N LYS A 13 2.20 -17.50 1.79
CA LYS A 13 3.42 -17.54 2.60
C LYS A 13 4.04 -16.13 2.73
N PRO A 14 4.76 -15.85 3.82
CA PRO A 14 5.57 -14.63 3.89
C PRO A 14 6.66 -14.65 2.79
N PRO A 15 7.17 -13.48 2.39
CA PRO A 15 8.29 -13.40 1.45
C PRO A 15 9.53 -14.11 2.02
N SER A 16 10.29 -14.75 1.13
CA SER A 16 11.56 -15.37 1.50
C SER A 16 12.60 -14.30 1.80
N GLU A 17 13.40 -14.49 2.85
CA GLU A 17 14.50 -13.55 3.19
C GLU A 17 15.45 -13.31 2.00
N SER A 18 15.70 -14.34 1.19
CA SER A 18 16.54 -14.25 -0.02
C SER A 18 15.97 -13.37 -1.12
N THR A 19 14.69 -12.99 -1.04
CA THR A 19 13.99 -12.15 -2.01
C THR A 19 13.83 -10.71 -1.55
N LEU A 20 14.16 -10.40 -0.30
CA LEU A 20 14.03 -9.06 0.28
C LEU A 20 15.23 -8.19 -0.11
N LEU A 21 14.96 -6.97 -0.57
CA LEU A 21 15.97 -5.94 -0.75
C LEU A 21 15.93 -4.96 0.41
N HIS A 22 16.92 -5.03 1.29
CA HIS A 22 17.01 -4.16 2.47
C HIS A 22 17.67 -2.82 2.14
N ILE A 23 16.93 -1.73 2.34
CA ILE A 23 17.45 -0.36 2.28
C ILE A 23 17.82 0.04 3.70
N ASN A 24 19.13 0.12 3.95
CA ASN A 24 19.65 0.59 5.23
C ASN A 24 19.41 2.09 5.40
N GLY A 25 18.57 2.45 6.38
CA GLY A 25 18.33 3.82 6.83
C GLY A 25 18.79 4.06 8.27
N THR A 26 18.98 5.32 8.65
CA THR A 26 19.31 5.70 10.05
C THR A 26 18.06 5.73 10.93
N ILE A 27 16.88 5.97 10.34
CA ILE A 27 15.59 5.91 11.02
C ILE A 27 15.06 4.49 10.93
N LYS A 28 15.38 3.70 11.97
CA LYS A 28 14.92 2.30 12.10
C LYS A 28 13.46 2.19 12.57
N HIS A 29 12.98 3.19 13.30
CA HIS A 29 11.64 3.20 13.90
C HIS A 29 11.01 4.60 13.82
N ILE A 30 9.69 4.64 13.63
CA ILE A 30 8.91 5.89 13.52
C ILE A 30 7.75 5.83 14.51
N GLY A 31 7.89 6.46 15.68
CA GLY A 31 6.89 6.35 16.74
C GLY A 31 6.70 4.88 17.14
N GLN A 32 5.47 4.35 16.94
CA GLN A 32 5.13 2.95 17.21
C GLN A 32 5.48 1.99 16.06
N ILE A 33 5.83 2.53 14.89
CA ILE A 33 6.15 1.74 13.69
C ILE A 33 7.56 1.15 13.81
N LYS A 34 7.64 -0.17 13.69
CA LYS A 34 8.89 -0.93 13.80
C LYS A 34 9.50 -1.28 12.46
N GLN A 35 8.67 -1.44 11.42
CA GLN A 35 9.11 -1.90 10.12
C GLN A 35 8.40 -1.17 8.99
N ILE A 36 9.10 -1.03 7.87
CA ILE A 36 8.57 -0.50 6.61
C ILE A 36 8.75 -1.57 5.54
N TYR A 37 7.66 -1.89 4.84
CA TYR A 37 7.64 -2.77 3.67
C TYR A 37 7.19 -1.99 2.45
N ILE A 38 7.84 -2.22 1.31
CA ILE A 38 7.43 -1.68 0.02
C ILE A 38 7.18 -2.83 -0.94
N ILE A 39 5.95 -2.92 -1.45
CA ILE A 39 5.56 -3.87 -2.50
C ILE A 39 6.02 -3.29 -3.83
N ASN A 40 6.86 -4.03 -4.56
CA ASN A 40 7.37 -3.57 -5.85
C ASN A 40 7.25 -4.67 -6.90
N LEU A 41 6.75 -4.32 -8.09
CA LEU A 41 6.73 -5.26 -9.21
C LEU A 41 8.15 -5.65 -9.65
N PRO A 42 8.47 -6.95 -9.80
CA PRO A 42 9.81 -7.40 -10.16
C PRO A 42 10.33 -6.81 -11.47
N ASN A 43 9.44 -6.60 -12.44
CA ASN A 43 9.72 -6.04 -13.75
C ASN A 43 9.75 -4.50 -13.81
N ARG A 44 9.61 -3.79 -12.67
CA ARG A 44 9.63 -2.31 -12.58
C ARG A 44 10.88 -1.77 -11.87
N PRO A 45 12.08 -1.91 -12.46
CA PRO A 45 13.33 -1.40 -11.87
C PRO A 45 13.37 0.14 -11.82
N ASP A 46 12.58 0.82 -12.64
CA ASP A 46 12.37 2.27 -12.64
C ASP A 46 11.66 2.74 -11.36
N ARG A 47 10.54 2.09 -11.00
CA ARG A 47 9.82 2.36 -9.76
C ARG A 47 10.66 2.00 -8.54
N ARG A 48 11.38 0.87 -8.62
CA ARG A 48 12.33 0.46 -7.58
C ARG A 48 13.42 1.49 -7.32
N THR A 49 13.96 2.07 -8.38
CA THR A 49 14.94 3.17 -8.27
C THR A 49 14.31 4.36 -7.55
N SER A 50 13.06 4.69 -7.88
CA SER A 50 12.31 5.76 -7.20
C SER A 50 12.10 5.45 -5.71
N THR A 51 11.67 4.24 -5.36
CA THR A 51 11.53 3.77 -3.97
C THR A 51 12.84 3.87 -3.20
N ILE A 52 13.96 3.45 -3.80
CA ILE A 52 15.28 3.55 -3.17
C ILE A 52 15.66 5.01 -2.94
N ALA A 53 15.43 5.87 -3.94
CA ALA A 53 15.69 7.30 -3.82
C ALA A 53 14.85 7.94 -2.70
N LEU A 54 13.56 7.60 -2.64
CA LEU A 54 12.61 8.06 -1.62
C LEU A 54 13.05 7.66 -0.21
N MET A 55 13.25 6.36 0.04
CA MET A 55 13.63 5.85 1.36
C MET A 55 14.99 6.38 1.81
N LYS A 56 15.96 6.53 0.89
CA LYS A 56 17.27 7.12 1.22
C LYS A 56 17.18 8.60 1.57
N THR A 57 16.33 9.35 0.88
CA THR A 57 16.10 10.79 1.14
C THR A 57 15.47 11.00 2.51
N LEU A 58 14.54 10.13 2.90
CA LEU A 58 13.90 10.14 4.23
C LEU A 58 14.73 9.44 5.31
N HIS A 59 15.86 8.83 4.93
CA HIS A 59 16.70 8.00 5.79
C HIS A 59 15.96 6.83 6.47
N PHE A 60 14.91 6.32 5.83
CA PHE A 60 14.08 5.24 6.34
C PHE A 60 14.72 3.88 6.12
N ASP A 61 14.67 3.05 7.15
CA ASP A 61 15.03 1.64 7.05
C ASP A 61 13.84 0.82 6.58
N ALA A 62 14.00 0.13 5.45
CA ALA A 62 12.87 -0.49 4.78
C ALA A 62 13.25 -1.73 3.97
N PHE A 63 12.29 -2.62 3.79
CA PHE A 63 12.41 -3.80 2.94
C PHE A 63 11.55 -3.65 1.70
N ILE A 64 12.17 -3.73 0.52
CA ILE A 64 11.42 -3.90 -0.72
C ILE A 64 11.16 -5.39 -0.92
N VAL A 65 9.90 -5.71 -1.17
CA VAL A 65 9.38 -7.07 -1.33
C VAL A 65 8.86 -7.23 -2.76
N PRO A 66 9.25 -8.30 -3.48
CA PRO A 66 8.71 -8.54 -4.81
C PRO A 66 7.21 -8.78 -4.73
N ALA A 67 6.45 -8.01 -5.49
CA ALA A 67 5.02 -8.21 -5.66
C ALA A 67 4.75 -9.50 -6.43
N HIS A 68 3.65 -10.17 -6.12
CA HIS A 68 3.12 -11.19 -7.00
C HIS A 68 2.63 -10.57 -8.31
N THR A 69 2.85 -11.29 -9.40
CA THR A 69 2.36 -10.97 -10.73
C THR A 69 1.27 -11.97 -11.12
N ILE A 70 0.55 -11.71 -12.21
CA ILE A 70 -0.46 -12.66 -12.73
C ILE A 70 0.10 -14.05 -13.05
N ASN A 71 1.41 -14.16 -13.26
CA ASN A 71 2.12 -15.40 -13.58
C ASN A 71 2.82 -16.02 -12.36
N SER A 72 2.76 -15.38 -11.19
CA SER A 72 3.35 -15.95 -9.99
C SER A 72 2.65 -17.26 -9.62
N PRO A 73 3.39 -18.29 -9.14
CA PRO A 73 2.79 -19.58 -8.76
C PRO A 73 1.62 -19.45 -7.78
N GLU A 74 1.72 -18.49 -6.85
CA GLU A 74 0.69 -18.17 -5.86
C GLU A 74 -0.63 -17.70 -6.48
N VAL A 75 -0.56 -16.94 -7.57
CA VAL A 75 -1.73 -16.45 -8.31
C VAL A 75 -2.26 -17.56 -9.20
N ALA A 76 -1.37 -18.26 -9.92
CA ALA A 76 -1.72 -19.37 -10.80
C ALA A 76 -2.50 -20.48 -10.07
N SER A 77 -2.14 -20.80 -8.83
CA SER A 77 -2.85 -21.80 -8.01
C SER A 77 -4.25 -21.35 -7.57
N ARG A 78 -4.61 -20.07 -7.77
CA ARG A 78 -5.90 -19.46 -7.40
C ARG A 78 -6.68 -18.91 -8.59
N ASN A 79 -6.27 -19.24 -9.81
CA ASN A 79 -6.95 -18.79 -11.04
C ASN A 79 -8.43 -19.22 -11.11
N HIS A 80 -8.86 -20.24 -10.34
CA HIS A 80 -10.27 -20.62 -10.24
C HIS A 80 -11.14 -19.52 -9.62
N LEU A 81 -10.60 -18.65 -8.77
CA LEU A 81 -11.33 -17.56 -8.11
C LEU A 81 -11.79 -16.48 -9.11
N VAL A 82 -11.04 -16.29 -10.20
CA VAL A 82 -11.35 -15.31 -11.25
C VAL A 82 -12.56 -15.73 -12.10
N ARG A 83 -12.84 -17.04 -12.18
CA ARG A 83 -13.86 -17.59 -13.11
C ARG A 83 -15.29 -17.13 -12.82
N ASN A 84 -15.56 -16.67 -11.60
CA ASN A 84 -16.87 -16.14 -11.21
C ASN A 84 -17.03 -14.64 -11.51
N GLY A 85 -16.01 -13.98 -12.08
CA GLY A 85 -16.09 -12.61 -12.58
C GLY A 85 -16.07 -11.51 -11.52
N HIS A 86 -15.88 -11.84 -10.23
CA HIS A 86 -15.87 -10.84 -9.16
C HIS A 86 -14.48 -10.27 -8.83
N ILE A 87 -13.41 -10.93 -9.28
CA ILE A 87 -12.03 -10.49 -9.12
C ILE A 87 -11.25 -10.79 -10.40
N THR A 88 -10.40 -9.86 -10.83
CA THR A 88 -9.48 -10.04 -11.96
C THR A 88 -8.18 -10.72 -11.51
N LEU A 89 -7.39 -11.23 -12.46
CA LEU A 89 -6.06 -11.79 -12.15
C LEU A 89 -5.13 -10.76 -11.51
N VAL A 90 -5.31 -9.49 -11.88
CA VAL A 90 -4.49 -8.38 -11.42
C VAL A 90 -4.84 -8.02 -9.99
N GLU A 91 -6.13 -7.91 -9.68
CA GLU A 91 -6.61 -7.73 -8.32
C GLU A 91 -6.23 -8.92 -7.43
N LEU A 92 -6.25 -10.14 -7.96
CA LEU A 92 -5.77 -11.33 -7.26
C LEU A 92 -4.26 -11.29 -6.98
N ALA A 93 -3.46 -10.79 -7.93
CA ALA A 93 -2.02 -10.59 -7.74
C ALA A 93 -1.72 -9.48 -6.71
N CYS A 94 -2.48 -8.38 -6.73
CA CYS A 94 -2.41 -7.33 -5.73
C CYS A 94 -2.78 -7.89 -4.34
N TRP A 95 -3.92 -8.58 -4.23
CA TRP A 95 -4.33 -9.28 -3.01
C TRP A 95 -3.21 -10.19 -2.49
N ALA A 96 -2.64 -11.05 -3.33
CA ALA A 96 -1.58 -11.96 -2.92
C ALA A 96 -0.36 -11.19 -2.40
N SER A 97 -0.01 -10.07 -3.04
CA SER A 97 1.10 -9.20 -2.64
C SER A 97 0.91 -8.57 -1.27
N HIS A 98 -0.31 -8.17 -0.91
CA HIS A 98 -0.61 -7.69 0.45
C HIS A 98 -0.65 -8.84 1.46
N MET A 99 -1.22 -9.99 1.09
CA MET A 99 -1.31 -11.17 1.97
C MET A 99 0.06 -11.71 2.39
N GLN A 100 1.06 -11.71 1.49
CA GLN A 100 2.42 -12.12 1.88
C GLN A 100 3.04 -11.17 2.92
N ILE A 101 2.81 -9.85 2.80
CA ILE A 101 3.30 -8.85 3.76
C ILE A 101 2.58 -9.02 5.08
N TRP A 102 1.26 -9.17 5.07
CA TRP A 102 0.49 -9.43 6.27
C TRP A 102 0.91 -10.73 6.94
N SER A 103 1.29 -11.75 6.17
CA SER A 103 1.88 -12.97 6.72
C SER A 103 3.18 -12.70 7.46
N ALA A 104 4.12 -11.94 6.87
CA ALA A 104 5.37 -11.58 7.55
C ALA A 104 5.12 -10.74 8.82
N ILE A 105 4.21 -9.78 8.77
CA ILE A 105 3.89 -8.92 9.92
C ILE A 105 3.22 -9.75 11.03
N ALA A 106 2.28 -10.63 10.68
CA ALA A 106 1.58 -11.49 11.63
C ALA A 106 2.50 -12.52 12.29
N ASP A 107 3.49 -13.03 11.54
CA ASP A 107 4.46 -14.03 12.05
C ASP A 107 5.61 -13.38 12.84
N SER A 108 5.68 -12.05 12.92
CA SER A 108 6.70 -11.35 13.69
C SER A 108 6.59 -11.68 15.19
N LYS A 109 7.73 -11.93 15.85
CA LYS A 109 7.79 -12.32 17.28
C LYS A 109 7.33 -11.22 18.24
N SER A 110 7.10 -10.01 17.75
CA SER A 110 6.76 -8.85 18.56
C SER A 110 5.25 -8.67 18.64
N ASN A 111 4.71 -8.80 19.86
CA ASN A 111 3.29 -8.61 20.10
C ASN A 111 2.84 -7.18 19.76
N ASP A 112 1.80 -7.09 18.92
CA ASP A 112 1.04 -5.88 18.58
C ASP A 112 1.87 -4.67 18.09
N THR A 113 2.85 -4.92 17.23
CA THR A 113 3.67 -3.86 16.62
C THR A 113 3.03 -3.29 15.36
N TRP A 114 3.33 -2.01 15.08
CA TRP A 114 2.93 -1.34 13.84
C TRP A 114 3.98 -1.51 12.74
N SER A 115 3.53 -1.68 11.51
CA SER A 115 4.35 -1.63 10.30
C SER A 115 3.73 -0.70 9.28
N LEU A 116 4.56 -0.03 8.48
CA LEU A 116 4.14 0.68 7.28
C LEU A 116 4.21 -0.25 6.09
N VAL A 117 3.21 -0.16 5.22
CA VAL A 117 3.17 -0.82 3.92
C VAL A 117 2.93 0.22 2.85
N PHE A 118 3.81 0.22 1.85
CA PHE A 118 3.76 1.10 0.69
C PHE A 118 3.72 0.29 -0.60
N GLU A 119 3.08 0.84 -1.63
CA GLU A 119 3.28 0.41 -3.03
C GLU A 119 4.46 1.17 -3.66
N ASP A 120 4.95 0.72 -4.83
CA ASP A 120 6.16 1.24 -5.47
C ASP A 120 5.99 2.55 -6.25
N ASP A 121 4.77 3.06 -6.32
CA ASP A 121 4.40 4.25 -7.08
C ASP A 121 3.95 5.41 -6.19
N ILE A 122 4.51 5.53 -4.99
CA ILE A 122 4.21 6.65 -4.08
C ILE A 122 5.26 7.75 -4.08
N ASP A 123 4.85 8.91 -3.59
CA ASP A 123 5.70 9.96 -3.02
C ASP A 123 5.26 10.22 -1.58
N LEU A 124 6.15 10.79 -0.76
CA LEU A 124 5.91 11.06 0.66
C LEU A 124 6.29 12.50 1.03
N GLU A 125 5.63 13.05 2.04
CA GLU A 125 6.06 14.29 2.69
C GLU A 125 7.45 14.10 3.31
N THR A 126 8.32 15.10 3.17
CA THR A 126 9.69 15.06 3.73
C THR A 126 9.71 14.88 5.24
N PHE A 127 8.71 15.42 5.96
CA PHE A 127 8.57 15.35 7.41
C PHE A 127 7.62 14.24 7.88
N THR A 128 7.41 13.20 7.06
CA THR A 128 6.54 12.05 7.40
C THR A 128 6.89 11.44 8.75
N SER A 129 8.19 11.36 9.10
CA SER A 129 8.63 10.79 10.39
C SER A 129 8.14 11.62 11.57
N GLU A 130 8.28 12.94 11.46
CA GLU A 130 7.96 13.93 12.47
C GLU A 130 6.46 13.98 12.72
N VAL A 131 5.65 13.95 11.66
CA VAL A 131 4.18 13.92 11.79
C VAL A 131 3.73 12.64 12.48
N LEU A 132 4.21 11.48 12.04
CA LEU A 132 3.84 10.20 12.65
C LEU A 132 4.28 10.12 14.13
N LYS A 133 5.46 10.65 14.46
CA LYS A 133 5.95 10.73 15.86
C LYS A 133 5.15 11.73 16.71
N SER A 134 4.52 12.73 16.11
CA SER A 134 3.75 13.74 16.84
C SER A 134 2.43 13.20 17.41
N PHE A 135 1.91 12.10 16.87
CA PHE A 135 0.65 11.55 17.32
C PHE A 135 0.77 10.86 18.70
N PRO A 136 -0.18 11.11 19.62
CA PRO A 136 -0.11 10.59 20.97
C PRO A 136 -0.19 9.07 21.00
N HIS A 137 0.49 8.45 21.97
CA HIS A 137 0.58 6.99 22.12
C HIS A 137 -0.80 6.30 22.13
N ASP A 138 -1.78 6.86 22.84
CA ASP A 138 -3.12 6.26 22.96
C ASP A 138 -3.90 6.23 21.66
N LEU A 139 -3.58 7.11 20.71
CA LEU A 139 -4.20 7.07 19.40
C LEU A 139 -3.76 5.82 18.62
N TRP A 140 -2.50 5.40 18.75
CA TRP A 140 -2.00 4.15 18.15
C TRP A 140 -2.68 2.91 18.73
N ASN A 141 -3.37 3.01 19.87
CA ASN A 141 -4.05 1.89 20.51
C ASN A 141 -5.46 1.60 19.98
N LYS A 142 -6.09 2.55 19.29
CA LYS A 142 -7.48 2.44 18.86
C LYS A 142 -7.65 1.75 17.49
N PRO A 143 -7.08 2.26 16.39
CA PRO A 143 -7.40 1.75 15.06
C PRO A 143 -6.73 0.40 14.78
N ASP A 144 -7.32 -0.30 13.82
CA ASP A 144 -6.75 -1.47 13.13
C ASP A 144 -5.77 -1.02 12.03
N LEU A 145 -6.11 0.05 11.31
CA LEU A 145 -5.36 0.60 10.17
C LEU A 145 -5.32 2.14 10.25
N ILE A 146 -4.22 2.73 9.79
CA ILE A 146 -4.09 4.17 9.59
C ILE A 146 -3.62 4.42 8.16
N TYR A 147 -4.44 5.06 7.35
CA TYR A 147 -4.07 5.46 5.99
C TYR A 147 -3.22 6.74 6.01
N LEU A 148 -2.08 6.69 5.32
CA LEU A 148 -1.19 7.85 5.12
C LEU A 148 -1.55 8.57 3.82
N GLY A 149 -2.07 7.85 2.84
CA GLY A 149 -2.64 8.38 1.61
C GLY A 149 -3.83 7.52 1.20
N SER A 150 -4.86 8.12 0.59
CA SER A 150 -6.03 7.38 0.10
C SER A 150 -6.60 8.04 -1.16
N CYS A 151 -7.35 7.29 -1.95
CA CYS A 151 -7.88 7.80 -3.22
C CYS A 151 -9.18 8.59 -3.04
N GLY A 152 -9.06 9.91 -2.92
CA GLY A 152 -10.19 10.84 -3.09
C GLY A 152 -11.32 10.70 -2.07
N ASN A 153 -11.01 10.19 -0.88
CA ASN A 153 -12.02 9.93 0.15
C ASN A 153 -12.23 11.16 1.02
N ILE A 154 -13.49 11.55 1.18
CA ILE A 154 -13.89 12.59 2.12
C ILE A 154 -13.53 12.09 3.53
N PRO A 155 -12.70 12.81 4.29
CA PRO A 155 -12.40 12.45 5.66
C PRO A 155 -13.69 12.48 6.49
N GLY A 156 -13.86 11.50 7.38
CA GLY A 156 -14.91 11.52 8.36
C GLY A 156 -14.65 12.53 9.48
N SER A 157 -15.29 12.32 10.62
CA SER A 157 -15.10 13.16 11.81
C SER A 157 -13.62 13.21 12.21
N MET A 158 -13.15 14.42 12.53
CA MET A 158 -11.81 14.62 13.09
C MET A 158 -11.75 13.96 14.47
N ILE A 159 -10.70 13.17 14.68
CA ILE A 159 -10.41 12.43 15.90
C ILE A 159 -9.34 13.15 16.71
N TYR A 160 -8.35 13.70 16.01
CA TYR A 160 -7.21 14.36 16.63
C TYR A 160 -6.65 15.44 15.70
N GLU A 161 -6.29 16.58 16.28
CA GLU A 161 -5.52 17.61 15.62
C GLU A 161 -4.05 17.46 16.05
N GLY A 162 -3.19 17.14 15.08
CA GLY A 162 -1.77 16.90 15.30
C GLY A 162 -0.90 18.11 14.94
N ALA A 163 0.40 17.89 15.00
CA ALA A 163 1.38 18.92 14.66
C ALA A 163 1.43 19.19 13.14
N TYR A 164 2.05 20.32 12.77
CA TYR A 164 2.34 20.69 11.38
C TYR A 164 1.10 20.80 10.47
N GLY A 165 -0.08 21.00 11.06
CA GLY A 165 -1.35 21.09 10.35
C GLY A 165 -1.87 19.74 9.84
N TYR A 166 -1.39 18.62 10.41
CA TYR A 166 -1.89 17.28 10.12
C TYR A 166 -2.90 16.83 11.16
N ARG A 167 -3.99 16.24 10.68
CA ARG A 167 -5.12 15.79 11.48
C ARG A 167 -5.34 14.31 11.24
N ILE A 168 -5.99 13.66 12.19
CA ILE A 168 -6.45 12.29 12.05
C ILE A 168 -7.96 12.29 12.04
N HIS A 169 -8.51 11.61 11.05
CA HIS A 169 -9.94 11.48 10.82
C HIS A 169 -10.35 10.02 10.80
N GLN A 170 -11.60 9.76 11.12
CA GLN A 170 -12.20 8.47 10.78
C GLN A 170 -12.18 8.29 9.26
N ALA A 171 -11.73 7.14 8.77
CA ALA A 171 -11.77 6.81 7.36
C ALA A 171 -13.08 6.10 7.04
N LEU A 172 -14.02 6.79 6.38
CA LEU A 172 -15.34 6.23 6.07
C LEU A 172 -15.36 5.34 4.82
N ASN A 173 -14.42 5.56 3.90
CA ASN A 173 -14.31 4.79 2.67
C ASN A 173 -12.84 4.61 2.28
N PRO A 174 -12.01 3.92 3.09
CA PRO A 174 -10.57 3.86 2.86
C PRO A 174 -10.19 3.01 1.62
N SER A 175 -10.33 3.60 0.43
CA SER A 175 -9.97 2.99 -0.86
C SER A 175 -8.51 3.23 -1.24
N CYS A 176 -8.00 2.39 -2.14
CA CYS A 176 -6.58 2.20 -2.48
C CYS A 176 -5.74 1.70 -1.30
N THR A 177 -4.61 1.04 -1.58
CA THR A 177 -3.71 0.46 -0.58
C THR A 177 -2.27 0.95 -0.69
N HIS A 178 -2.05 2.06 -1.42
CA HIS A 178 -0.71 2.55 -1.74
C HIS A 178 0.12 2.98 -0.52
N ALA A 179 -0.52 3.41 0.58
CA ALA A 179 0.19 3.81 1.80
C ALA A 179 -0.66 3.71 3.07
N TYR A 180 -0.34 2.74 3.93
CA TYR A 180 -1.01 2.56 5.22
C TYR A 180 -0.09 1.97 6.29
N ALA A 181 -0.44 2.23 7.54
CA ALA A 181 0.09 1.54 8.71
C ALA A 181 -0.88 0.44 9.16
N ILE A 182 -0.34 -0.70 9.60
CA ILE A 182 -1.09 -1.86 10.09
C ILE A 182 -0.44 -2.47 11.33
N ARG A 183 -1.26 -3.01 12.24
CA ARG A 183 -0.81 -3.76 13.41
C ARG A 183 -0.63 -5.24 13.10
N SER A 184 0.28 -5.92 13.79
CA SER A 184 0.46 -7.37 13.62
C SER A 184 -0.79 -8.19 13.93
N ARG A 185 -1.55 -7.82 14.97
CA ARG A 185 -2.85 -8.45 15.26
C ARG A 185 -3.88 -8.22 14.16
N THR A 186 -3.86 -7.04 13.53
CA THR A 186 -4.76 -6.70 12.44
C THR A 186 -4.36 -7.43 11.16
N ALA A 187 -3.06 -7.58 10.88
CA ALA A 187 -2.57 -8.41 9.79
C ALA A 187 -3.08 -9.86 9.93
N ALA A 188 -2.96 -10.47 11.12
CA ALA A 188 -3.51 -11.80 11.39
C ALA A 188 -5.03 -11.88 11.20
N LYS A 189 -5.76 -10.83 11.63
CA LYS A 189 -7.21 -10.70 11.44
C LYS A 189 -7.58 -10.62 9.95
N LEU A 190 -6.86 -9.83 9.16
CA LEU A 190 -7.07 -9.70 7.72
C LEU A 190 -6.77 -11.01 6.97
N LEU A 191 -5.69 -11.71 7.32
CA LEU A 191 -5.37 -13.02 6.72
C LEU A 191 -6.54 -14.03 6.84
N ARG A 192 -7.26 -13.99 7.97
CA ARG A 192 -8.44 -14.83 8.19
C ARG A 192 -9.65 -14.32 7.41
N LEU A 193 -9.94 -13.02 7.50
CA LEU A 193 -11.12 -12.41 6.89
C LEU A 193 -11.07 -12.42 5.35
N LEU A 194 -9.86 -12.32 4.78
CA LEU A 194 -9.60 -12.19 3.35
C LEU A 194 -8.90 -13.42 2.78
N SER A 195 -9.07 -14.59 3.42
CA SER A 195 -8.44 -15.85 2.98
C SER A 195 -8.93 -16.30 1.59
N SER A 196 -10.15 -15.94 1.20
CA SER A 196 -10.71 -16.20 -0.13
C SER A 196 -11.17 -14.87 -0.74
N PRO A 197 -10.35 -14.24 -1.61
CA PRO A 197 -10.65 -12.92 -2.15
C PRO A 197 -11.83 -12.99 -3.11
N ARG A 198 -12.77 -12.05 -2.97
CA ARG A 198 -13.96 -11.94 -3.82
C ARG A 198 -13.98 -10.70 -4.69
N ARG A 199 -13.07 -9.75 -4.47
CA ARG A 199 -12.91 -8.48 -5.17
C ARG A 199 -11.50 -7.93 -4.88
N ALA A 200 -11.19 -6.75 -5.38
CA ALA A 200 -9.98 -6.02 -5.05
C ALA A 200 -9.78 -5.87 -3.52
N VAL A 201 -8.52 -5.92 -3.08
CA VAL A 201 -8.18 -5.95 -1.65
C VAL A 201 -8.61 -4.67 -0.92
N ASP A 202 -8.55 -3.52 -1.58
CA ASP A 202 -8.98 -2.23 -1.06
C ASP A 202 -10.50 -2.15 -0.92
N ASP A 203 -11.27 -2.67 -1.90
CA ASP A 203 -12.72 -2.79 -1.81
C ASP A 203 -13.17 -3.69 -0.65
N GLU A 204 -12.44 -4.78 -0.37
CA GLU A 204 -12.70 -5.60 0.82
C GLU A 204 -12.43 -4.83 2.12
N ILE A 205 -11.36 -4.03 2.19
CA ILE A 205 -11.06 -3.19 3.36
C ILE A 205 -12.17 -2.16 3.59
N VAL A 206 -12.67 -1.53 2.52
CA VAL A 206 -13.83 -0.63 2.58
C VAL A 206 -15.04 -1.34 3.17
N LEU A 207 -15.38 -2.54 2.68
CA LEU A 207 -16.51 -3.31 3.24
C LEU A 207 -16.31 -3.69 4.71
N LEU A 208 -15.11 -4.11 5.08
CA LEU A 208 -14.80 -4.46 6.45
C LEU A 208 -14.87 -3.24 7.37
N SER A 209 -14.49 -2.05 6.88
CA SER A 209 -14.65 -0.80 7.61
C SER A 209 -16.12 -0.42 7.78
N ASN A 210 -16.89 -0.44 6.68
CA ASN A 210 -18.33 -0.13 6.69
C ASN A 210 -19.16 -1.08 7.56
N SER A 211 -18.77 -2.36 7.62
CA SER A 211 -19.39 -3.36 8.49
C SER A 211 -18.84 -3.37 9.93
N GLN A 212 -18.07 -2.35 10.31
CA GLN A 212 -17.45 -2.19 11.64
C GLN A 212 -16.56 -3.37 12.06
N LYS A 213 -16.12 -4.18 11.09
CA LYS A 213 -15.14 -5.25 11.32
C LYS A 213 -13.73 -4.71 11.38
N LEU A 214 -13.45 -3.52 10.85
CA LEU A 214 -12.19 -2.80 10.99
C LEU A 214 -12.43 -1.36 11.43
N LEU A 215 -11.66 -0.91 12.42
CA LEU A 215 -11.59 0.52 12.75
C LEU A 215 -10.44 1.17 11.97
N VAL A 216 -10.76 2.04 11.02
CA VAL A 216 -9.77 2.64 10.12
C VAL A 216 -9.73 4.15 10.31
N PHE A 217 -8.53 4.68 10.51
CA PHE A 217 -8.26 6.12 10.52
C PHE A 217 -7.51 6.53 9.24
N SER A 218 -7.50 7.83 8.97
CA SER A 218 -6.77 8.44 7.87
C SER A 218 -6.11 9.74 8.32
N ILE A 219 -4.95 10.06 7.77
CA ILE A 219 -4.23 11.31 8.02
C ILE A 219 -4.63 12.33 6.95
N HIS A 220 -4.91 13.56 7.38
CA HIS A 220 -5.31 14.65 6.50
C HIS A 220 -4.57 15.97 6.85
N PRO A 221 -3.92 16.65 5.88
CA PRO A 221 -3.76 16.25 4.48
C PRO A 221 -2.93 14.95 4.35
N PRO A 222 -2.96 14.25 3.21
CA PRO A 222 -2.25 12.98 3.05
C PRO A 222 -0.74 13.17 3.17
N LEU A 223 -0.07 12.24 3.85
CA LEU A 223 1.40 12.16 3.91
C LEU A 223 2.00 11.43 2.71
N ALA A 224 1.16 10.68 1.98
CA ALA A 224 1.55 9.90 0.83
C ALA A 224 0.59 10.17 -0.33
N LEU A 225 1.13 10.32 -1.54
CA LEU A 225 0.34 10.37 -2.76
C LEU A 225 0.81 9.30 -3.73
N GLN A 226 -0.13 8.70 -4.42
CA GLN A 226 0.18 7.86 -5.57
C GLN A 226 0.58 8.75 -6.75
N ARG A 227 1.71 8.44 -7.37
CA ARG A 227 2.26 9.17 -8.52
C ARG A 227 1.32 9.02 -9.71
N SER A 228 1.04 10.15 -10.37
CA SER A 228 0.11 10.18 -11.49
C SER A 228 0.53 9.23 -12.62
N ILE A 229 -0.48 8.56 -13.17
CA ILE A 229 -0.37 7.71 -14.35
C ILE A 229 -0.02 8.61 -15.54
N SER A 230 1.07 8.30 -16.23
CA SER A 230 1.49 9.01 -17.46
C SER A 230 1.85 8.00 -18.55
N PRO A 231 1.91 8.39 -19.84
CA PRO A 231 2.41 7.50 -20.88
C PRO A 231 3.81 6.93 -20.59
N SER A 232 4.65 7.70 -19.88
CA SER A 232 5.97 7.28 -19.39
C SER A 232 5.97 6.51 -18.07
N ASN A 233 4.85 6.48 -17.36
CA ASN A 233 4.64 5.72 -16.12
C ASN A 233 3.19 5.21 -16.07
N PRO A 234 2.81 4.23 -16.90
CA PRO A 234 1.47 3.68 -16.87
C PRO A 234 1.22 3.02 -15.50
N SER A 235 -0.03 3.07 -15.03
CA SER A 235 -0.45 2.15 -13.98
C SER A 235 -0.44 0.76 -14.56
N ASP A 236 0.17 -0.16 -13.81
CA ASP A 236 0.10 -1.54 -14.20
C ASP A 236 -1.36 -1.99 -14.10
N ILE A 237 -2.09 -1.69 -13.00
CA ILE A 237 -3.47 -2.14 -12.64
C ILE A 237 -4.61 -1.50 -13.45
N ASN A 238 -4.42 -0.30 -13.99
CA ASN A 238 -5.46 0.40 -14.75
C ASN A 238 -4.82 1.36 -15.78
N PRO A 239 -4.40 0.88 -16.97
CA PRO A 239 -3.81 1.71 -18.01
C PRO A 239 -4.88 2.66 -18.53
N VAL A 240 -4.84 3.89 -18.02
CA VAL A 240 -5.86 4.90 -18.25
C VAL A 240 -6.11 5.14 -19.74
N LYS A 241 -7.35 4.89 -20.16
CA LYS A 241 -8.09 5.83 -21.01
C LYS A 241 -9.09 6.53 -20.09
N PRO A 242 -8.94 7.82 -19.76
CA PRO A 242 -9.91 8.49 -18.91
C PRO A 242 -11.21 8.55 -19.71
N THR A 243 -12.29 8.03 -19.14
CA THR A 243 -13.61 8.25 -19.71
C THR A 243 -14.16 9.56 -19.16
N LEU A 244 -14.92 10.29 -19.96
CA LEU A 244 -15.59 11.55 -19.55
C LEU A 244 -16.37 11.37 -18.24
N LEU A 245 -16.96 10.19 -18.03
CA LEU A 245 -17.68 9.81 -16.81
C LEU A 245 -16.79 9.74 -15.56
N PHE A 246 -15.56 9.26 -15.69
CA PHE A 246 -14.58 9.23 -14.58
C PHE A 246 -14.18 10.66 -14.19
N GLU A 247 -13.88 11.51 -15.17
CA GLU A 247 -13.53 12.90 -14.91
C GLU A 247 -14.67 13.67 -14.25
N VAL A 248 -15.91 13.50 -14.73
CA VAL A 248 -17.09 14.09 -14.11
C VAL A 248 -17.30 13.59 -12.68
N ARG A 249 -17.06 12.30 -12.41
CA ARG A 249 -17.15 11.74 -11.04
C ARG A 249 -16.10 12.35 -10.11
N VAL A 250 -14.85 12.46 -10.56
CA VAL A 250 -13.78 13.12 -9.80
C VAL A 250 -14.13 14.58 -9.54
N TRP A 251 -14.68 15.29 -10.55
CA TRP A 251 -15.11 16.67 -10.42
C TRP A 251 -16.28 16.86 -9.44
N ILE A 252 -17.28 15.97 -9.46
CA ILE A 252 -18.39 16.00 -8.50
C ILE A 252 -17.88 15.72 -7.08
N SER A 253 -16.99 14.74 -6.91
CA SER A 253 -16.34 14.46 -5.63
C SER A 253 -15.53 15.67 -5.14
N PHE A 254 -14.86 16.37 -6.06
CA PHE A 254 -14.12 17.61 -5.78
C PHE A 254 -15.04 18.74 -5.28
N ILE A 255 -16.16 18.99 -5.97
CA ILE A 255 -17.17 19.98 -5.54
C ILE A 255 -17.72 19.62 -4.16
N LEU A 256 -18.06 18.35 -3.92
CA LEU A 256 -18.63 17.91 -2.65
C LEU A 256 -17.61 17.99 -1.50
N GLN A 257 -16.33 17.78 -1.77
CA GLN A 257 -15.23 17.97 -0.82
C GLN A 257 -15.07 19.46 -0.48
N TRP A 258 -15.00 20.32 -1.50
CA TRP A 258 -14.90 21.76 -1.32
C TRP A 258 -16.10 22.34 -0.54
N TRP A 259 -17.31 21.86 -0.82
CA TRP A 259 -18.53 22.30 -0.12
C TRP A 259 -18.61 21.85 1.35
N ARG A 260 -17.75 20.91 1.78
CA ARG A 260 -17.66 20.42 3.16
C ARG A 260 -16.41 20.93 3.90
N ASP A 261 -15.75 21.98 3.40
CA ASP A 261 -14.47 22.48 3.92
C ASP A 261 -13.37 21.40 3.99
N VAL A 262 -13.45 20.39 3.12
CA VAL A 262 -12.38 19.41 2.96
C VAL A 262 -11.35 19.98 2.00
N GLU A 263 -10.15 20.24 2.52
CA GLU A 263 -9.00 20.67 1.73
C GLU A 263 -8.67 19.56 0.71
N VAL A 264 -9.01 19.76 -0.57
CA VAL A 264 -8.68 18.79 -1.62
C VAL A 264 -7.20 18.93 -1.94
N VAL A 265 -6.40 17.97 -1.49
CA VAL A 265 -4.96 17.98 -1.69
C VAL A 265 -4.58 17.03 -2.80
N ASP A 266 -4.21 17.60 -3.95
CA ASP A 266 -3.67 16.87 -5.11
C ASP A 266 -2.12 16.85 -5.12
N LYS A 267 -1.48 17.54 -4.16
CA LYS A 267 -0.03 17.71 -4.06
C LYS A 267 0.44 17.69 -2.62
N LEU A 268 1.57 17.05 -2.39
CA LEU A 268 2.28 17.15 -1.13
C LEU A 268 2.76 18.60 -0.89
N LYS A 269 2.76 19.03 0.38
CA LYS A 269 3.35 20.29 0.81
C LYS A 269 4.84 20.32 0.51
N ASP A 270 5.53 19.21 0.73
CA ASP A 270 6.95 19.06 0.51
C ASP A 270 7.31 17.63 0.05
N SER A 271 7.39 17.45 -1.27
CA SER A 271 7.72 16.17 -1.92
C SER A 271 9.15 15.71 -1.60
N ALA A 272 9.27 14.49 -1.06
CA ALA A 272 10.56 13.86 -0.83
C ALA A 272 11.22 13.42 -2.14
N LEU A 273 10.45 12.92 -3.12
CA LEU A 273 11.00 12.57 -4.43
C LEU A 273 11.58 13.78 -5.18
N ALA A 274 11.02 14.99 -4.99
CA ALA A 274 11.56 16.20 -5.59
C ALA A 274 12.97 16.56 -5.09
N ARG A 275 13.40 15.98 -3.96
CA ARG A 275 14.74 16.17 -3.36
C ARG A 275 15.65 14.96 -3.56
N ALA A 276 15.16 13.92 -4.21
CA ALA A 276 15.83 12.63 -4.24
C ALA A 276 16.92 12.56 -5.31
N ASP A 277 18.02 11.88 -4.97
CA ASP A 277 19.13 11.60 -5.89
C ASP A 277 18.88 10.25 -6.60
N PHE A 278 18.27 10.32 -7.79
CA PHE A 278 17.91 9.14 -8.57
C PHE A 278 19.12 8.42 -9.17
N ASP A 279 20.19 9.14 -9.50
CA ASP A 279 21.41 8.54 -10.08
C ASP A 279 22.11 7.67 -9.04
N LYS A 280 22.31 8.21 -7.84
CA LYS A 280 22.86 7.44 -6.71
C LYS A 280 21.95 6.27 -6.30
N ALA A 281 20.64 6.44 -6.38
CA ALA A 281 19.70 5.35 -6.13
C ALA A 281 19.81 4.25 -7.20
N ALA A 282 19.97 4.61 -8.47
CA ALA A 282 20.12 3.67 -9.58
C ALA A 282 21.45 2.89 -9.47
N GLU A 283 22.54 3.56 -9.12
CA GLU A 283 23.83 2.93 -8.84
C GLU A 283 23.73 1.95 -7.67
N TRP A 284 23.12 2.39 -6.56
CA TRP A 284 22.90 1.54 -5.40
C TRP A 284 22.07 0.32 -5.77
N ARG A 285 20.98 0.49 -6.53
CA ARG A 285 20.14 -0.61 -7.00
C ARG A 285 20.95 -1.64 -7.77
N LYS A 286 21.70 -1.21 -8.81
CA LYS A 286 22.51 -2.11 -9.64
C LYS A 286 23.50 -2.93 -8.82
N LYS A 287 24.08 -2.34 -7.76
CA LYS A 287 25.04 -3.00 -6.87
C LYS A 287 24.39 -4.02 -5.93
N ASN A 288 23.17 -3.76 -5.45
CA ASN A 288 22.56 -4.53 -4.35
C ASN A 288 21.42 -5.46 -4.81
N GLU A 289 20.84 -5.27 -6.00
CA GLU A 289 19.75 -6.10 -6.53
C GLU A 289 20.26 -7.38 -7.24
N HIS A 290 21.58 -7.48 -7.50
CA HIS A 290 22.13 -8.55 -8.32
C HIS A 290 21.79 -9.94 -7.75
N GLY A 291 21.17 -10.79 -8.56
CA GLY A 291 20.77 -12.14 -8.19
C GLY A 291 19.45 -12.26 -7.40
N ILE A 292 18.86 -11.17 -6.91
CA ILE A 292 17.64 -11.24 -6.09
C ILE A 292 16.40 -11.47 -6.97
N TRP A 293 16.21 -10.66 -8.01
CA TRP A 293 14.98 -10.70 -8.86
C TRP A 293 15.24 -11.11 -10.32
N GLN A 294 16.45 -11.60 -10.63
CA GLN A 294 16.83 -12.00 -11.98
C GLN A 294 16.10 -13.27 -12.47
N ASN A 295 15.68 -14.15 -11.56
CA ASN A 295 14.96 -15.37 -11.91
C ASN A 295 13.47 -15.13 -12.13
N GLU A 296 12.87 -14.14 -11.47
CA GLU A 296 11.47 -13.78 -11.69
C GLU A 296 11.24 -13.10 -13.06
N ASN A 297 12.25 -12.39 -13.57
CA ASN A 297 12.21 -11.76 -14.89
C ASN A 297 12.28 -12.76 -16.06
N ARG A 298 12.81 -13.97 -15.88
CA ARG A 298 12.95 -14.96 -16.97
C ARG A 298 11.63 -15.63 -17.38
N ASN A 299 10.61 -15.57 -16.54
CA ASN A 299 9.30 -16.17 -16.82
C ASN A 299 8.22 -15.15 -17.27
N ASN A 300 8.57 -13.86 -17.41
CA ASN A 300 7.60 -12.77 -17.56
C ASN A 300 7.88 -11.83 -18.75
N SER A 301 8.01 -12.36 -19.97
CA SER A 301 8.06 -11.57 -21.22
C SER A 301 6.68 -11.13 -21.72
N VAL A 302 5.69 -10.98 -20.84
CA VAL A 302 4.39 -10.40 -21.19
C VAL A 302 4.26 -9.08 -20.46
N CYS A 303 4.33 -8.00 -21.23
CA CYS A 303 3.97 -6.65 -20.81
C CYS A 303 2.57 -6.70 -20.21
N ILE A 304 2.46 -6.47 -18.90
CA ILE A 304 1.19 -6.52 -18.18
C ILE A 304 0.45 -5.23 -18.52
N ARG A 305 -0.46 -5.31 -19.48
CA ARG A 305 -1.63 -4.42 -19.48
C ARG A 305 -2.56 -5.00 -18.44
N CYS A 306 -2.67 -4.40 -17.26
CA CYS A 306 -3.90 -4.62 -16.49
C CYS A 306 -5.03 -3.76 -17.06
#